data_AF-D8LJ44-F1
#
_entry.id   AF-D8LJ44-F1
#
_cell.length_a   1.000
_cell.length_b   1.000
_cell.length_c   1.000
_cell.angle_alpha   90.00
_cell.angle_beta   90.00
_cell.angle_gamma   90.00
#
_symmetry.space_group_name_H-M   'P 1'
#
loop_
_entity.id
_entity.type
_entity.pdbx_description
1 polymer ?
#
loop_
_entity_poly.entity_id
_entity_poly.type
_entity_poly.pdbx_seq_one_letter_code
_entity_poly.pdbx_strand_id
1 'polypeptide(L)'
;MKPCSLTLIAGLLAAPAAAVEYTVATCADLADVDDTQVTGLTIDTSTFACDEYTRFPVRNSMTLKATVAAVEFGNFSLKVLGELTVEPDVTFNGVVDQVKNGGVLSVAEGATSTFMGTSEFSDNSVAVKQLGAVSCGDGCERTGRGLSYVVKKGGAIHNKGTLTFEGDATFERNAVHTEDSVEQGKAGAISNTGSGTIWFKSKLTMKDNEAEGFFEGLGGAIYNRGEIIVDGESLFSLNTASDGGGIYQTPIGKMTFNSMATFSENSAYELRGGGLMNYGGVVNINAGSLFELNGASGSGDGGLGGAIYNGNEGAVTLMGSTTFRENAAYEGGAIYTDDGSVANGEAASVTTFPDDTVFEDNRADFCPDVFDGDNDNCPVV
;
A
#
# COMPACT_ATOMS: atom_id res chain seq x y z
N MET A 1 21.06 28.13 62.76
CA MET A 1 21.04 28.23 61.29
C MET A 1 21.90 27.10 60.74
N LYS A 2 21.29 26.07 60.14
CA LYS A 2 22.01 24.94 59.51
C LYS A 2 22.51 25.38 58.13
N PRO A 3 23.76 25.07 57.73
CA PRO A 3 24.20 25.32 56.36
C PRO A 3 23.57 24.27 55.44
N CYS A 4 22.87 24.74 54.42
CA CYS A 4 22.33 23.92 53.34
C CYS A 4 23.47 23.66 52.34
N SER A 5 23.92 22.40 52.25
CA SER A 5 24.90 21.96 51.25
C SER A 5 24.17 21.78 49.91
N LEU A 6 24.45 22.66 48.95
CA LEU A 6 23.95 22.56 47.59
C LEU A 6 24.83 21.56 46.82
N THR A 7 24.40 20.31 46.75
CA THR A 7 25.05 19.29 45.92
C THR A 7 24.71 19.57 44.46
N LEU A 8 25.69 20.06 43.69
CA LEU A 8 25.59 20.22 42.24
C LEU A 8 25.53 18.81 41.61
N ILE A 9 24.34 18.36 41.23
CA ILE A 9 24.21 17.20 40.34
C ILE A 9 24.62 17.68 38.95
N ALA A 10 25.89 17.45 38.61
CA ALA A 10 26.34 17.51 37.23
C ALA A 10 25.59 16.41 36.48
N GLY A 11 24.49 16.78 35.82
CA GLY A 11 23.82 15.94 34.84
C GLY A 11 24.86 15.57 33.80
N LEU A 12 25.21 14.29 33.76
CA LEU A 12 26.02 13.69 32.71
C LEU A 12 25.18 13.78 31.42
N LEU A 13 25.28 14.92 30.72
CA LEU A 13 24.91 14.99 29.31
C LEU A 13 25.85 14.01 28.62
N ALA A 14 25.35 12.80 28.37
CA ALA A 14 26.01 11.87 27.47
C ALA A 14 26.28 12.65 26.19
N ALA A 15 27.56 12.82 25.84
CA ALA A 15 27.91 13.32 24.52
C ALA A 15 27.16 12.44 23.50
N PRO A 16 26.50 13.03 22.48
CA PRO A 16 25.87 12.22 21.44
C PRO A 16 26.93 11.24 20.93
N ALA A 17 26.56 9.95 20.85
CA ALA A 17 27.42 8.95 20.25
C ALA A 17 27.93 9.49 18.91
N ALA A 18 29.23 9.38 18.66
CA ALA A 18 29.82 9.90 17.43
C ALA A 18 29.12 9.28 16.22
N ALA A 19 28.72 10.11 15.25
CA ALA A 19 28.11 9.64 14.02
C ALA A 19 29.07 8.65 13.32
N VAL A 20 28.55 7.50 12.92
CA VAL A 20 29.27 6.46 12.18
C VAL A 20 28.77 6.50 10.74
N GLU A 21 29.56 7.13 9.88
CA GLU A 21 29.22 7.36 8.47
C GLU A 21 30.00 6.41 7.57
N TYR A 22 29.33 5.82 6.59
CA TYR A 22 29.93 5.00 5.54
C TYR A 22 29.66 5.60 4.17
N THR A 23 30.57 5.39 3.22
CA THR A 23 30.36 5.69 1.81
C THR A 23 30.54 4.42 1.01
N VAL A 24 29.55 4.11 0.17
CA VAL A 24 29.51 2.88 -0.64
C VAL A 24 29.24 3.24 -2.09
N ALA A 25 29.94 2.58 -3.01
CA ALA A 25 29.74 2.74 -4.45
C ALA A 25 29.19 1.45 -5.09
N THR A 26 29.36 0.30 -4.42
CA THR A 26 28.89 -1.00 -4.88
C THR A 26 28.22 -1.77 -3.75
N CYS A 27 27.41 -2.77 -4.11
CA CYS A 27 26.74 -3.62 -3.12
C CYS A 27 27.74 -4.43 -2.26
N ALA A 28 28.93 -4.75 -2.78
CA ALA A 28 29.98 -5.44 -2.04
C ALA A 28 30.50 -4.62 -0.85
N ASP A 29 30.49 -3.29 -0.96
CA ASP A 29 30.95 -2.39 0.11
C ASP A 29 30.07 -2.46 1.37
N LEU A 30 28.83 -2.95 1.24
CA LEU A 30 27.93 -3.17 2.39
C LEU A 30 28.46 -4.22 3.37
N ALA A 31 29.38 -5.10 2.94
CA ALA A 31 29.99 -6.10 3.82
C ALA A 31 30.81 -5.47 4.96
N ASP A 32 31.29 -4.24 4.76
CA ASP A 32 32.10 -3.50 5.74
C ASP A 32 31.25 -2.58 6.64
N VAL A 33 29.93 -2.48 6.38
CA VAL A 33 29.01 -1.62 7.13
C VAL A 33 28.50 -2.37 8.37
N ASP A 34 28.81 -1.84 9.57
CA ASP A 34 28.21 -2.32 10.81
C ASP A 34 26.78 -1.77 10.97
N ASP A 35 25.80 -2.61 10.62
CA ASP A 35 24.37 -2.30 10.68
C ASP A 35 23.86 -1.95 12.10
N THR A 36 24.66 -2.19 13.15
CA THR A 36 24.33 -1.87 14.54
C THR A 36 24.83 -0.51 14.99
N GLN A 37 25.76 0.10 14.25
CA GLN A 37 26.39 1.38 14.61
C GLN A 37 26.17 2.48 13.57
N VAL A 38 25.91 2.12 12.31
CA VAL A 38 25.74 3.07 11.21
C VAL A 38 24.66 4.12 11.51
N THR A 39 25.03 5.40 11.36
CA THR A 39 24.11 6.54 11.46
C THR A 39 23.91 7.26 10.13
N GLY A 40 24.83 7.05 9.18
CA GLY A 40 24.70 7.58 7.83
C GLY A 40 25.36 6.69 6.78
N LEU A 41 24.67 6.49 5.67
CA LEU A 41 25.13 5.71 4.54
C LEU A 41 25.04 6.58 3.28
N THR A 42 26.18 6.91 2.69
CA THR A 42 26.25 7.73 1.47
C THR A 42 26.48 6.84 0.26
N ILE A 43 25.59 6.90 -0.73
CA ILE A 43 25.75 6.20 -2.00
C ILE A 43 26.52 7.09 -2.98
N ASP A 44 27.68 6.63 -3.45
CA ASP A 44 28.57 7.35 -4.37
C ASP A 44 28.49 6.80 -5.80
N THR A 45 27.26 6.58 -6.26
CA THR A 45 26.93 6.11 -7.62
C THR A 45 25.49 6.47 -7.96
N SER A 46 25.20 6.69 -9.25
CA SER A 46 23.83 6.88 -9.74
C SER A 46 23.04 5.57 -9.84
N THR A 47 23.73 4.43 -9.90
CA THR A 47 23.12 3.10 -9.98
C THR A 47 23.79 2.18 -8.97
N PHE A 48 23.02 1.71 -8.00
CA PHE A 48 23.43 0.81 -6.94
C PHE A 48 22.67 -0.51 -7.08
N ALA A 49 23.26 -1.45 -7.82
CA ALA A 49 22.66 -2.76 -8.05
C ALA A 49 23.46 -3.87 -7.35
N CYS A 50 22.76 -4.86 -6.83
CA CYS A 50 23.34 -6.06 -6.25
C CYS A 50 23.22 -7.25 -7.22
N ASP A 51 24.29 -8.05 -7.33
CA ASP A 51 24.29 -9.27 -8.15
C ASP A 51 23.27 -10.29 -7.61
N GLU A 52 23.14 -10.35 -6.28
CA GLU A 52 22.13 -11.13 -5.58
C GLU A 52 21.21 -10.21 -4.75
N TYR A 53 19.98 -10.65 -4.54
CA TYR A 53 19.03 -9.93 -3.72
C TYR A 53 19.61 -9.66 -2.32
N THR A 54 19.80 -8.38 -2.00
CA THR A 54 20.42 -7.92 -0.76
C THR A 54 19.46 -7.08 0.04
N ARG A 55 19.22 -7.49 1.30
CA ARG A 55 18.35 -6.77 2.23
C ARG A 55 19.17 -6.12 3.34
N PHE A 56 19.24 -4.81 3.33
CA PHE A 56 19.96 -4.04 4.33
C PHE A 56 19.05 -3.67 5.53
N PRO A 57 19.37 -4.12 6.75
CA PRO A 57 18.60 -3.77 7.94
C PRO A 57 18.99 -2.39 8.49
N VAL A 58 18.00 -1.55 8.76
CA VAL A 58 18.16 -0.26 9.44
C VAL A 58 17.71 -0.43 10.89
N ARG A 59 18.66 -0.72 11.79
CA ARG A 59 18.36 -1.11 13.18
C ARG A 59 18.07 0.06 14.11
N ASN A 60 18.81 1.14 13.92
CA ASN A 60 18.73 2.37 14.71
C ASN A 60 18.28 3.52 13.79
N SER A 61 18.62 4.76 14.17
CA SER A 61 18.47 5.93 13.30
C SER A 61 19.58 5.96 12.27
N MET A 62 19.22 5.96 10.98
CA MET A 62 20.15 6.08 9.85
C MET A 62 19.64 7.07 8.81
N THR A 63 20.54 7.88 8.26
CA THR A 63 20.29 8.72 7.09
C THR A 63 20.93 8.12 5.84
N LEU A 64 20.15 7.83 4.81
CA LEU A 64 20.62 7.47 3.47
C LEU A 64 20.82 8.76 2.66
N LYS A 65 22.04 8.96 2.18
CA LYS A 65 22.50 10.13 1.43
C LYS A 65 23.04 9.69 0.07
N ALA A 66 23.27 10.64 -0.82
CA ALA A 66 23.98 10.39 -2.07
C ALA A 66 24.92 11.56 -2.42
N THR A 67 26.00 11.26 -3.15
CA THR A 67 26.86 12.30 -3.77
C THR A 67 26.30 12.80 -5.10
N VAL A 68 25.29 12.10 -5.62
CA VAL A 68 24.56 12.36 -6.87
C VAL A 68 23.14 12.84 -6.58
N ALA A 69 22.47 13.40 -7.59
CA ALA A 69 21.12 13.92 -7.44
C ALA A 69 20.05 12.83 -7.21
N ALA A 70 20.22 11.67 -7.85
CA ALA A 70 19.29 10.55 -7.76
C ALA A 70 20.04 9.22 -7.78
N VAL A 71 19.49 8.21 -7.10
CA VAL A 71 20.05 6.86 -7.02
C VAL A 71 19.02 5.83 -7.46
N GLU A 72 19.38 5.02 -8.44
CA GLU A 72 18.62 3.84 -8.85
C GLU A 72 19.13 2.59 -8.14
N PHE A 73 18.25 1.89 -7.42
CA PHE A 73 18.53 0.66 -6.70
C PHE A 73 17.99 -0.55 -7.47
N GLY A 74 18.83 -1.56 -7.64
CA GLY A 74 18.45 -2.85 -8.25
C GLY A 74 18.79 -4.02 -7.33
N ASN A 75 17.89 -5.00 -7.19
CA ASN A 75 18.05 -6.16 -6.30
C ASN A 75 18.41 -5.80 -4.84
N PHE A 76 18.02 -4.60 -4.41
CA PHE A 76 18.34 -4.07 -3.10
C PHE A 76 17.06 -3.69 -2.36
N SER A 77 17.00 -4.00 -1.07
CA SER A 77 15.85 -3.64 -0.24
C SER A 77 16.25 -3.19 1.16
N LEU A 78 15.34 -2.44 1.78
CA LEU A 78 15.52 -1.88 3.11
C LEU A 78 14.55 -2.51 4.10
N LYS A 79 15.08 -2.95 5.24
CA LYS A 79 14.29 -3.41 6.38
C LYS A 79 14.44 -2.43 7.54
N VAL A 80 13.47 -1.55 7.70
CA VAL A 80 13.49 -0.53 8.75
C VAL A 80 12.93 -1.09 10.04
N LEU A 81 13.80 -1.15 11.05
CA LEU A 81 13.50 -1.57 12.43
C LEU A 81 13.58 -0.40 13.41
N GLY A 82 14.38 0.62 13.09
CA GLY A 82 14.51 1.88 13.82
C GLY A 82 13.94 3.05 13.04
N GLU A 83 14.80 3.99 12.66
CA GLU A 83 14.42 5.21 11.93
C GLU A 83 15.27 5.34 10.66
N LEU A 84 14.62 5.60 9.53
CA LEU A 84 15.26 5.84 8.25
C LEU A 84 14.86 7.21 7.71
N THR A 85 15.85 8.04 7.36
CA THR A 85 15.64 9.21 6.51
C THR A 85 16.35 9.00 5.18
N VAL A 86 15.65 9.17 4.07
CA VAL A 86 16.20 9.12 2.71
C VAL A 86 16.20 10.54 2.16
N GLU A 87 17.38 11.14 2.03
CA GLU A 87 17.54 12.49 1.50
C GLU A 87 17.46 12.60 -0.03
N PRO A 88 18.10 11.71 -0.83
CA PRO A 88 18.13 11.88 -2.28
C PRO A 88 16.82 11.45 -2.94
N ASP A 89 16.67 11.80 -4.22
CA ASP A 89 15.70 11.15 -5.08
C ASP A 89 16.11 9.69 -5.30
N VAL A 90 15.13 8.78 -5.27
CA VAL A 90 15.40 7.34 -5.33
C VAL A 90 14.44 6.62 -6.25
N THR A 91 14.97 5.63 -6.96
CA THR A 91 14.19 4.69 -7.75
C THR A 91 14.53 3.29 -7.31
N PHE A 92 13.54 2.47 -6.97
CA PHE A 92 13.70 1.05 -6.65
C PHE A 92 13.08 0.21 -7.76
N ASN A 93 13.93 -0.47 -8.53
CA ASN A 93 13.53 -1.19 -9.74
C ASN A 93 13.82 -2.68 -9.67
N GLY A 94 12.86 -3.48 -10.17
CA GLY A 94 13.12 -4.84 -10.63
C GLY A 94 13.43 -5.86 -9.54
N VAL A 95 12.91 -5.67 -8.32
CA VAL A 95 13.04 -6.68 -7.27
C VAL A 95 11.94 -7.71 -7.42
N VAL A 96 12.29 -8.88 -7.96
CA VAL A 96 11.35 -9.96 -8.34
C VAL A 96 11.61 -11.24 -7.51
N ASP A 97 10.55 -11.95 -7.12
CA ASP A 97 10.54 -13.37 -6.68
C ASP A 97 11.29 -13.80 -5.41
N GLN A 98 11.88 -12.88 -4.64
CA GLN A 98 12.76 -13.26 -3.52
C GLN A 98 12.35 -12.72 -2.15
N VAL A 99 11.30 -11.88 -2.06
CA VAL A 99 11.11 -11.09 -0.83
C VAL A 99 10.01 -11.61 0.10
N LYS A 100 10.27 -11.53 1.41
CA LYS A 100 9.29 -11.75 2.48
C LYS A 100 8.93 -10.40 3.13
N ASN A 101 7.64 -10.07 3.15
CA ASN A 101 7.06 -8.85 3.77
C ASN A 101 7.46 -7.52 3.09
N GLY A 102 6.94 -7.24 1.88
CA GLY A 102 7.25 -6.04 1.09
C GLY A 102 8.45 -6.26 0.17
N GLY A 103 8.38 -5.84 -1.09
CA GLY A 103 9.46 -6.04 -2.08
C GLY A 103 10.74 -5.30 -1.72
N VAL A 104 10.71 -3.96 -1.80
CA VAL A 104 11.92 -3.13 -1.66
C VAL A 104 11.98 -2.37 -0.36
N LEU A 105 10.86 -2.18 0.31
CA LEU A 105 10.80 -1.56 1.63
C LEU A 105 9.88 -2.31 2.58
N SER A 106 10.37 -2.54 3.79
CA SER A 106 9.53 -2.94 4.90
C SER A 106 9.79 -2.09 6.13
N VAL A 107 8.73 -1.50 6.69
CA VAL A 107 8.80 -0.71 7.91
C VAL A 107 8.13 -1.48 9.03
N ALA A 108 8.88 -1.81 10.07
CA ALA A 108 8.39 -2.56 11.22
C ALA A 108 7.46 -1.71 12.11
N GLU A 109 6.71 -2.39 12.97
CA GLU A 109 5.88 -1.73 13.99
C GLU A 109 6.76 -0.91 14.94
N GLY A 110 6.38 0.35 15.17
CA GLY A 110 7.17 1.32 15.94
C GLY A 110 8.35 1.95 15.21
N ALA A 111 8.68 1.49 13.99
CA ALA A 111 9.73 2.09 13.16
C ALA A 111 9.20 3.27 12.34
N THR A 112 10.11 4.14 11.90
CA THR A 112 9.80 5.33 11.10
C THR A 112 10.65 5.35 9.83
N SER A 113 10.07 5.77 8.71
CA SER A 113 10.78 5.99 7.45
C SER A 113 10.27 7.25 6.79
N THR A 114 11.18 8.12 6.36
CA THR A 114 10.86 9.39 5.69
C THR A 114 11.65 9.51 4.40
N PHE A 115 10.96 9.72 3.29
CA PHE A 115 11.54 10.01 1.98
C PHE A 115 11.39 11.50 1.70
N MET A 116 12.52 12.21 1.64
CA MET A 116 12.56 13.67 1.50
C MET A 116 12.38 14.10 0.04
N GLY A 117 13.00 13.37 -0.89
CA GLY A 117 12.95 13.59 -2.33
C GLY A 117 11.84 12.82 -3.04
N THR A 118 11.88 12.87 -4.37
CA THR A 118 11.00 12.06 -5.24
C THR A 118 11.36 10.58 -5.11
N SER A 119 10.35 9.73 -5.01
CA SER A 119 10.51 8.29 -4.84
C SER A 119 9.74 7.52 -5.91
N GLU A 120 10.41 6.64 -6.62
CA GLU A 120 9.80 5.74 -7.60
C GLU A 120 10.02 4.28 -7.20
N PHE A 121 8.95 3.50 -7.27
CA PHE A 121 8.94 2.06 -7.03
C PHE A 121 8.34 1.39 -8.25
N SER A 122 9.20 0.86 -9.12
CA SER A 122 8.74 0.31 -10.40
C SER A 122 9.16 -1.15 -10.59
N ASP A 123 8.28 -1.94 -11.21
CA ASP A 123 8.56 -3.33 -11.60
C ASP A 123 8.96 -4.23 -10.40
N ASN A 124 8.47 -3.93 -9.19
CA ASN A 124 8.75 -4.74 -8.02
C ASN A 124 7.67 -5.80 -7.85
N SER A 125 8.10 -7.05 -7.78
CA SER A 125 7.19 -8.18 -7.72
C SER A 125 7.53 -9.13 -6.58
N VAL A 126 6.50 -9.57 -5.88
CA VAL A 126 6.64 -10.50 -4.76
C VAL A 126 5.82 -11.75 -5.03
N ALA A 127 6.48 -12.85 -5.40
CA ALA A 127 5.83 -14.15 -5.54
C ALA A 127 5.64 -14.89 -4.21
N VAL A 128 4.45 -15.43 -3.99
CA VAL A 128 4.16 -16.44 -2.96
C VAL A 128 4.60 -17.81 -3.48
N LYS A 129 5.80 -18.24 -3.06
CA LYS A 129 6.29 -19.59 -3.35
C LYS A 129 5.77 -20.59 -2.32
N GLN A 130 5.13 -21.65 -2.79
CA GLN A 130 4.92 -22.86 -2.01
C GLN A 130 6.30 -23.50 -1.74
N LEU A 131 6.74 -23.55 -0.48
CA LEU A 131 7.91 -24.36 -0.14
C LEU A 131 7.49 -25.84 -0.20
N GLY A 132 7.90 -26.53 -1.27
CA GLY A 132 7.80 -27.98 -1.38
C GLY A 132 8.51 -28.70 -0.23
N ALA A 133 8.25 -30.01 -0.10
CA ALA A 133 8.79 -30.83 0.98
C ALA A 133 10.30 -30.62 1.17
N VAL A 134 10.71 -30.33 2.41
CA VAL A 134 12.13 -30.31 2.79
C VAL A 134 12.69 -31.71 2.54
N SER A 135 13.59 -31.84 1.55
CA SER A 135 14.40 -33.05 1.37
C SER A 135 15.31 -33.20 2.58
N CYS A 136 14.96 -34.11 3.49
CA CYS A 136 15.86 -34.58 4.54
C CYS A 136 16.40 -35.96 4.17
N GLY A 137 17.31 -36.01 3.18
CA GLY A 137 18.10 -37.19 2.81
C GLY A 137 17.30 -38.46 2.48
N ASP A 138 18.02 -39.54 2.16
CA ASP A 138 17.42 -40.83 1.86
C ASP A 138 16.69 -41.39 3.10
N GLY A 139 15.38 -41.58 3.00
CA GLY A 139 14.57 -42.34 3.97
C GLY A 139 13.60 -41.54 4.83
N CYS A 140 13.40 -40.24 4.62
CA CYS A 140 12.41 -39.47 5.37
C CYS A 140 11.20 -39.07 4.50
N GLU A 141 10.17 -39.93 4.43
CA GLU A 141 8.83 -39.48 4.06
C GLU A 141 8.19 -38.77 5.26
N ARG A 142 8.30 -37.44 5.31
CA ARG A 142 7.46 -36.63 6.20
C ARG A 142 6.10 -36.42 5.55
N THR A 143 5.18 -37.36 5.78
CA THR A 143 3.76 -37.09 5.61
C THR A 143 3.28 -36.18 6.75
N GLY A 144 3.15 -34.89 6.45
CA GLY A 144 2.42 -33.93 7.27
C GLY A 144 3.19 -33.32 8.45
N ARG A 145 3.94 -32.24 8.21
CA ARG A 145 4.01 -31.06 9.09
C ARG A 145 4.41 -29.82 8.29
N GLY A 146 3.44 -28.94 8.07
CA GLY A 146 3.61 -27.48 7.94
C GLY A 146 4.24 -26.98 6.65
N LEU A 147 3.45 -26.89 5.57
CA LEU A 147 3.68 -25.83 4.58
C LEU A 147 3.58 -24.51 5.35
N SER A 148 4.71 -23.85 5.60
CA SER A 148 4.72 -22.53 6.21
C SER A 148 4.42 -21.53 5.11
N TYR A 149 3.12 -21.26 4.91
CA TYR A 149 2.67 -20.23 3.98
C TYR A 149 3.19 -18.88 4.48
N VAL A 150 4.06 -18.25 3.71
CA VAL A 150 4.48 -16.89 3.99
C VAL A 150 3.47 -15.98 3.29
N VAL A 151 2.54 -15.41 4.05
CA VAL A 151 1.67 -14.34 3.54
C VAL A 151 2.57 -13.17 3.16
N LYS A 152 2.83 -13.03 1.87
CA LYS A 152 3.66 -11.94 1.36
C LYS A 152 2.75 -10.77 1.00
N LYS A 153 3.18 -9.61 1.45
CA LYS A 153 2.47 -8.32 1.43
C LYS A 153 3.06 -7.46 0.32
N GLY A 154 2.30 -6.48 -0.18
CA GLY A 154 2.72 -5.33 -1.00
C GLY A 154 3.92 -5.54 -1.92
N GLY A 155 3.71 -5.62 -3.24
CA GLY A 155 4.78 -5.86 -4.21
C GLY A 155 5.97 -4.91 -4.10
N ALA A 156 5.74 -3.64 -3.76
CA ALA A 156 6.81 -2.68 -3.43
C ALA A 156 7.04 -2.54 -1.93
N ILE A 157 5.99 -2.22 -1.17
CA ILE A 157 6.10 -1.77 0.23
C ILE A 157 5.22 -2.57 1.16
N HIS A 158 5.80 -2.97 2.29
CA HIS A 158 5.02 -3.41 3.44
C HIS A 158 5.23 -2.50 4.65
N ASN A 159 4.18 -1.80 5.06
CA ASN A 159 4.22 -0.92 6.21
C ASN A 159 3.47 -1.51 7.43
N LYS A 160 4.11 -1.38 8.60
CA LYS A 160 3.51 -1.54 9.94
C LYS A 160 3.85 -0.39 10.89
N GLY A 161 4.76 0.49 10.50
CA GLY A 161 5.21 1.63 11.28
C GLY A 161 4.70 2.94 10.68
N THR A 162 5.51 3.99 10.76
CA THR A 162 5.18 5.28 10.15
C THR A 162 6.02 5.49 8.90
N LEU A 163 5.38 5.74 7.77
CA LEU A 163 6.03 6.02 6.49
C LEU A 163 5.58 7.39 5.97
N THR A 164 6.51 8.28 5.68
CA THR A 164 6.22 9.61 5.14
C THR A 164 6.94 9.81 3.82
N PHE A 165 6.22 10.32 2.82
CA PHE A 165 6.76 10.83 1.57
C PHE A 165 6.56 12.34 1.55
N GLU A 166 7.65 13.09 1.70
CA GLU A 166 7.65 14.55 1.57
C GLU A 166 7.62 14.95 0.09
N GLY A 167 8.38 14.25 -0.76
CA GLY A 167 8.37 14.43 -2.22
C GLY A 167 7.31 13.58 -2.94
N ASP A 168 7.27 13.70 -4.26
CA ASP A 168 6.36 12.93 -5.11
C ASP A 168 6.65 11.43 -5.01
N ALA A 169 5.60 10.61 -4.98
CA ALA A 169 5.72 9.16 -4.89
C ALA A 169 5.02 8.48 -6.08
N THR A 170 5.75 7.64 -6.79
CA THR A 170 5.24 6.86 -7.93
C THR A 170 5.43 5.37 -7.70
N PHE A 171 4.36 4.61 -7.92
CA PHE A 171 4.34 3.15 -7.85
C PHE A 171 3.80 2.63 -9.18
N GLU A 172 4.67 2.03 -9.99
CA GLU A 172 4.30 1.55 -11.31
C GLU A 172 4.63 0.07 -11.51
N ARG A 173 3.73 -0.72 -12.11
CA ARG A 173 4.02 -2.14 -12.45
C ARG A 173 4.49 -2.98 -11.25
N ASN A 174 4.01 -2.67 -10.06
CA ASN A 174 4.30 -3.49 -8.89
C ASN A 174 3.27 -4.59 -8.76
N ALA A 175 3.72 -5.79 -8.44
CA ALA A 175 2.86 -6.95 -8.42
C ALA A 175 3.04 -7.82 -7.17
N VAL A 176 1.94 -8.47 -6.79
CA VAL A 176 1.98 -9.65 -5.93
C VAL A 176 1.35 -10.80 -6.69
N HIS A 177 2.10 -11.89 -6.83
CA HIS A 177 1.63 -13.11 -7.51
C HIS A 177 1.54 -14.26 -6.53
N THR A 178 0.48 -15.07 -6.61
CA THR A 178 0.37 -16.31 -5.84
C THR A 178 0.59 -17.52 -6.74
N GLU A 179 1.70 -18.24 -6.59
CA GLU A 179 1.86 -19.55 -7.23
C GLU A 179 1.15 -20.61 -6.36
N ASP A 180 0.07 -21.20 -6.87
CA ASP A 180 -0.60 -22.39 -6.30
C ASP A 180 -0.87 -22.31 -4.79
N SER A 181 -1.31 -21.15 -4.30
CA SER A 181 -1.52 -20.89 -2.86
C SER A 181 -2.99 -20.55 -2.57
N VAL A 182 -3.52 -21.07 -1.45
CA VAL A 182 -4.84 -20.73 -0.91
C VAL A 182 -4.86 -19.40 -0.12
N GLU A 183 -3.77 -18.64 -0.16
CA GLU A 183 -3.60 -17.42 0.65
C GLU A 183 -3.65 -16.17 -0.22
N GLN A 184 -4.31 -15.12 0.29
CA GLN A 184 -4.58 -13.88 -0.43
C GLN A 184 -3.31 -13.03 -0.62
N GLY A 185 -3.02 -12.66 -1.87
CA GLY A 185 -2.10 -11.58 -2.20
C GLY A 185 -2.69 -10.25 -1.71
N LYS A 186 -1.97 -9.52 -0.85
CA LYS A 186 -2.59 -8.37 -0.17
C LYS A 186 -2.61 -7.09 -0.95
N ALA A 187 -1.61 -6.77 -1.77
CA ALA A 187 -1.58 -5.55 -2.57
C ALA A 187 -0.50 -5.62 -3.64
N GLY A 188 -0.77 -5.09 -4.84
CA GLY A 188 0.22 -5.03 -5.91
C GLY A 188 1.37 -4.08 -5.59
N ALA A 189 1.11 -2.89 -5.06
CA ALA A 189 2.17 -1.98 -4.61
C ALA A 189 2.36 -1.93 -3.10
N ILE A 190 1.36 -1.45 -2.36
CA ILE A 190 1.52 -1.10 -0.93
C ILE A 190 0.55 -1.89 -0.06
N SER A 191 1.10 -2.60 0.92
CA SER A 191 0.31 -3.22 1.98
C SER A 191 0.59 -2.53 3.31
N ASN A 192 -0.36 -1.71 3.73
CA ASN A 192 -0.36 -1.04 5.04
C ASN A 192 -1.14 -1.87 6.06
N THR A 193 -0.49 -2.32 7.13
CA THR A 193 -1.08 -3.26 8.10
C THR A 193 -0.74 -2.91 9.55
N GLY A 194 -1.42 -3.57 10.49
CA GLY A 194 -1.22 -3.27 11.92
C GLY A 194 -1.67 -1.83 12.22
N SER A 195 -0.92 -1.12 13.04
CA SER A 195 -1.10 0.31 13.30
C SER A 195 -0.33 1.19 12.28
N GLY A 196 -0.03 0.67 11.10
CA GLY A 196 0.78 1.36 10.11
C GLY A 196 0.14 2.67 9.66
N THR A 197 0.92 3.74 9.60
CA THR A 197 0.51 5.05 9.07
C THR A 197 1.35 5.38 7.84
N ILE A 198 0.71 5.83 6.77
CA ILE A 198 1.39 6.36 5.58
C ILE A 198 0.90 7.77 5.31
N TRP A 199 1.82 8.71 5.09
CA TRP A 199 1.50 10.09 4.73
C TRP A 199 2.21 10.47 3.43
N PHE A 200 1.42 10.68 2.38
CA PHE A 200 1.87 11.25 1.11
C PHE A 200 1.58 12.75 1.14
N LYS A 201 2.62 13.57 1.27
CA LYS A 201 2.46 15.03 1.37
C LYS A 201 2.43 15.74 0.02
N SER A 202 3.03 15.13 -0.98
CA SER A 202 3.07 15.61 -2.36
C SER A 202 2.33 14.64 -3.29
N LYS A 203 2.57 14.71 -4.60
CA LYS A 203 1.80 13.96 -5.60
C LYS A 203 1.97 12.45 -5.42
N LEU A 204 0.87 11.71 -5.55
CA LEU A 204 0.86 10.24 -5.54
C LEU A 204 0.44 9.70 -6.91
N THR A 205 1.22 8.82 -7.50
CA THR A 205 0.84 8.09 -8.72
C THR A 205 0.93 6.58 -8.48
N MET A 206 -0.18 5.88 -8.65
CA MET A 206 -0.31 4.43 -8.55
C MET A 206 -0.81 3.90 -9.88
N LYS A 207 0.09 3.36 -10.70
CA LYS A 207 -0.23 2.96 -12.07
C LYS A 207 0.11 1.50 -12.35
N ASP A 208 -0.80 0.79 -12.99
CA ASP A 208 -0.53 -0.55 -13.53
C ASP A 208 -0.02 -1.52 -12.45
N ASN A 209 -0.51 -1.39 -11.22
CA ASN A 209 -0.14 -2.30 -10.13
C ASN A 209 -1.16 -3.41 -10.01
N GLU A 210 -0.69 -4.61 -9.70
CA GLU A 210 -1.48 -5.82 -9.84
C GLU A 210 -1.40 -6.71 -8.60
N ALA A 211 -2.56 -7.06 -8.05
CA ALA A 211 -2.68 -8.12 -7.06
C ALA A 211 -3.30 -9.35 -7.70
N GLU A 212 -2.46 -10.21 -8.27
CA GLU A 212 -2.90 -11.49 -8.83
C GLU A 212 -3.15 -12.50 -7.71
N GLY A 213 -4.29 -13.17 -7.78
CA GLY A 213 -4.52 -14.41 -7.08
C GLY A 213 -5.61 -15.20 -7.77
N PHE A 214 -5.35 -16.49 -8.01
CA PHE A 214 -6.37 -17.50 -8.37
C PHE A 214 -7.43 -17.66 -7.25
N PHE A 215 -7.23 -16.98 -6.10
CA PHE A 215 -8.09 -16.95 -4.92
C PHE A 215 -7.95 -15.58 -4.18
N GLU A 216 -8.51 -14.50 -4.72
CA GLU A 216 -8.78 -13.26 -3.96
C GLU A 216 -7.57 -12.32 -3.69
N GLY A 217 -6.85 -11.92 -4.74
CA GLY A 217 -5.93 -10.78 -4.67
C GLY A 217 -6.66 -9.48 -4.28
N LEU A 218 -6.17 -8.77 -3.28
CA LEU A 218 -6.80 -7.54 -2.75
C LEU A 218 -5.99 -6.32 -3.15
N GLY A 219 -6.66 -5.22 -3.52
CA GLY A 219 -6.03 -3.89 -3.64
C GLY A 219 -4.92 -3.84 -4.69
N GLY A 220 -5.24 -3.65 -5.96
CA GLY A 220 -4.24 -3.71 -7.03
C GLY A 220 -3.10 -2.72 -6.80
N ALA A 221 -3.43 -1.50 -6.37
CA ALA A 221 -2.44 -0.57 -5.85
C ALA A 221 -2.22 -0.73 -4.34
N ILE A 222 -3.29 -0.58 -3.54
CA ILE A 222 -3.18 -0.43 -2.09
C ILE A 222 -4.12 -1.37 -1.36
N TYR A 223 -3.59 -2.03 -0.34
CA TYR A 223 -4.39 -2.58 0.75
C TYR A 223 -4.11 -1.84 2.03
N ASN A 224 -5.20 -1.36 2.63
CA ASN A 224 -5.14 -0.58 3.83
C ASN A 224 -5.89 -1.21 5.01
N ARG A 225 -5.13 -1.47 6.08
CA ARG A 225 -5.64 -1.80 7.40
C ARG A 225 -5.24 -0.80 8.48
N GLY A 226 -4.35 0.13 8.16
CA GLY A 226 -3.94 1.21 9.04
C GLY A 226 -4.54 2.55 8.60
N GLU A 227 -3.77 3.62 8.76
CA GLU A 227 -4.14 4.96 8.31
C GLU A 227 -3.30 5.38 7.09
N ILE A 228 -3.95 5.92 6.06
CA ILE A 228 -3.28 6.57 4.93
C ILE A 228 -3.85 7.98 4.74
N ILE A 229 -2.97 8.97 4.66
CA ILE A 229 -3.31 10.37 4.38
C ILE A 229 -2.60 10.77 3.10
N VAL A 230 -3.35 11.36 2.17
CA VAL A 230 -2.85 11.83 0.87
C VAL A 230 -3.18 13.33 0.75
N ASP A 231 -2.17 14.18 0.89
CA ASP A 231 -2.33 15.64 0.80
C ASP A 231 -2.11 16.18 -0.61
N GLY A 232 -1.30 15.52 -1.43
CA GLY A 232 -1.11 15.91 -2.83
C GLY A 232 -2.17 15.31 -3.76
N GLU A 233 -2.19 15.79 -5.00
CA GLU A 233 -3.03 15.17 -6.04
C GLU A 233 -2.65 13.71 -6.23
N SER A 234 -3.65 12.85 -6.43
CA SER A 234 -3.45 11.42 -6.56
C SER A 234 -4.09 10.84 -7.81
N LEU A 235 -3.35 9.95 -8.48
CA LEU A 235 -3.82 9.17 -9.62
C LEU A 235 -3.69 7.68 -9.32
N PHE A 236 -4.80 6.96 -9.43
CA PHE A 236 -4.88 5.50 -9.43
C PHE A 236 -5.34 5.08 -10.82
N SER A 237 -4.44 4.52 -11.63
CA SER A 237 -4.79 4.14 -13.00
C SER A 237 -4.37 2.72 -13.36
N LEU A 238 -5.21 2.00 -14.11
CA LEU A 238 -4.86 0.68 -14.65
C LEU A 238 -4.50 -0.37 -13.58
N ASN A 239 -4.89 -0.16 -12.33
CA ASN A 239 -4.59 -1.13 -11.28
C ASN A 239 -5.61 -2.27 -11.29
N THR A 240 -5.15 -3.48 -11.04
CA THR A 240 -5.95 -4.70 -11.16
C THR A 240 -5.86 -5.58 -9.90
N ALA A 241 -7.01 -6.12 -9.49
CA ALA A 241 -7.10 -7.09 -8.39
C ALA A 241 -8.38 -7.92 -8.54
N SER A 242 -8.54 -8.97 -7.72
CA SER A 242 -9.82 -9.67 -7.61
C SER A 242 -10.87 -8.77 -6.96
N ASP A 243 -10.46 -8.05 -5.91
CA ASP A 243 -11.27 -7.09 -5.16
C ASP A 243 -10.50 -5.79 -4.89
N GLY A 244 -11.12 -4.64 -5.15
CA GLY A 244 -10.49 -3.33 -4.99
C GLY A 244 -9.41 -3.09 -6.04
N GLY A 245 -9.79 -2.94 -7.31
CA GLY A 245 -8.83 -2.83 -8.43
C GLY A 245 -7.76 -1.77 -8.18
N GLY A 246 -8.15 -0.58 -7.74
CA GLY A 246 -7.23 0.39 -7.17
C GLY A 246 -6.91 0.10 -5.69
N ILE A 247 -7.93 0.20 -4.84
CA ILE A 247 -7.76 0.20 -3.38
C ILE A 247 -8.69 -0.81 -2.71
N TYR A 248 -8.15 -1.55 -1.76
CA TYR A 248 -8.90 -2.33 -0.79
C TYR A 248 -8.74 -1.75 0.62
N GLN A 249 -9.84 -1.27 1.19
CA GLN A 249 -9.93 -0.76 2.55
C GLN A 249 -10.60 -1.79 3.47
N THR A 250 -9.98 -2.07 4.61
CA THR A 250 -10.47 -3.06 5.59
C THR A 250 -11.27 -2.41 6.73
N PRO A 251 -11.95 -3.20 7.59
CA PRO A 251 -12.87 -2.65 8.59
C PRO A 251 -12.27 -1.70 9.64
N ILE A 252 -10.97 -1.78 9.86
CA ILE A 252 -10.28 -0.90 10.81
C ILE A 252 -9.40 0.15 10.13
N GLY A 253 -9.35 0.12 8.79
CA GLY A 253 -8.52 1.02 8.04
C GLY A 253 -9.21 2.35 7.76
N LYS A 254 -8.39 3.39 7.69
CA LYS A 254 -8.83 4.76 7.39
C LYS A 254 -8.00 5.32 6.26
N MET A 255 -8.66 5.94 5.28
CA MET A 255 -7.99 6.66 4.20
C MET A 255 -8.59 8.05 4.04
N THR A 256 -7.73 9.04 3.85
CA THR A 256 -8.15 10.44 3.67
C THR A 256 -7.37 11.07 2.54
N PHE A 257 -8.10 11.61 1.57
CA PHE A 257 -7.58 12.39 0.45
C PHE A 257 -7.93 13.86 0.68
N ASN A 258 -6.93 14.73 0.80
CA ASN A 258 -7.12 16.16 1.01
C ASN A 258 -7.00 17.00 -0.27
N SER A 259 -6.58 16.38 -1.38
CA SER A 259 -6.47 16.97 -2.72
C SER A 259 -7.19 16.12 -3.76
N MET A 260 -7.16 16.56 -5.03
CA MET A 260 -7.84 15.89 -6.14
C MET A 260 -7.45 14.41 -6.23
N ALA A 261 -8.45 13.53 -6.22
CA ALA A 261 -8.25 12.08 -6.36
C ALA A 261 -8.88 11.58 -7.66
N THR A 262 -8.05 10.99 -8.54
CA THR A 262 -8.48 10.41 -9.81
C THR A 262 -8.30 8.91 -9.79
N PHE A 263 -9.37 8.18 -10.11
CA PHE A 263 -9.39 6.73 -10.30
C PHE A 263 -9.80 6.47 -11.75
N SER A 264 -8.89 5.96 -12.56
CA SER A 264 -9.12 5.74 -13.99
C SER A 264 -8.80 4.31 -14.40
N GLU A 265 -9.69 3.64 -15.13
CA GLU A 265 -9.39 2.33 -15.76
C GLU A 265 -8.91 1.25 -14.76
N ASN A 266 -9.29 1.34 -13.49
CA ASN A 266 -8.97 0.29 -12.52
C ASN A 266 -10.00 -0.83 -12.61
N SER A 267 -9.56 -2.09 -12.42
CA SER A 267 -10.40 -3.26 -12.66
C SER A 267 -10.37 -4.25 -11.48
N ALA A 268 -11.55 -4.58 -10.96
CA ALA A 268 -11.77 -5.72 -10.09
C ALA A 268 -12.32 -6.88 -10.93
N TYR A 269 -11.52 -7.93 -11.15
CA TYR A 269 -11.87 -9.03 -12.07
C TYR A 269 -12.66 -10.18 -11.44
N GLU A 270 -12.89 -10.16 -10.12
CA GLU A 270 -13.79 -11.12 -9.49
C GLU A 270 -15.08 -10.48 -9.00
N LEU A 271 -15.08 -9.47 -8.12
CA LEU A 271 -16.35 -9.07 -7.51
C LEU A 271 -16.54 -7.57 -7.25
N ARG A 272 -15.64 -6.85 -6.56
CA ARG A 272 -16.04 -5.57 -5.94
C ARG A 272 -15.07 -4.41 -6.12
N GLY A 273 -15.62 -3.23 -6.43
CA GLY A 273 -14.92 -1.95 -6.32
C GLY A 273 -13.77 -1.81 -7.33
N GLY A 274 -14.08 -1.52 -8.59
CA GLY A 274 -13.04 -1.38 -9.63
C GLY A 274 -12.01 -0.31 -9.28
N GLY A 275 -12.45 0.88 -8.87
CA GLY A 275 -11.58 1.93 -8.34
C GLY A 275 -11.23 1.72 -6.87
N LEU A 276 -12.27 1.59 -6.03
CA LEU A 276 -12.14 1.51 -4.58
C LEU A 276 -13.16 0.52 -4.00
N MET A 277 -12.67 -0.40 -3.17
CA MET A 277 -13.48 -1.25 -2.32
C MET A 277 -13.31 -0.83 -0.86
N ASN A 278 -14.40 -0.41 -0.22
CA ASN A 278 -14.48 -0.18 1.21
C ASN A 278 -15.25 -1.32 1.90
N TYR A 279 -14.53 -2.14 2.66
CA TYR A 279 -15.09 -3.25 3.42
C TYR A 279 -15.08 -2.89 4.91
N GLY A 280 -16.07 -2.10 5.33
CA GLY A 280 -16.27 -1.68 6.72
C GLY A 280 -15.35 -0.58 7.23
N GLY A 281 -14.45 -0.06 6.40
CA GLY A 281 -13.52 1.00 6.79
C GLY A 281 -14.09 2.40 6.62
N VAL A 282 -13.21 3.40 6.77
CA VAL A 282 -13.55 4.81 6.56
C VAL A 282 -12.71 5.40 5.44
N VAL A 283 -13.37 5.96 4.42
CA VAL A 283 -12.74 6.70 3.33
C VAL A 283 -13.32 8.10 3.27
N ASN A 284 -12.46 9.11 3.36
CA ASN A 284 -12.84 10.51 3.19
C ASN A 284 -12.11 11.10 1.98
N ILE A 285 -12.84 11.69 1.04
CA ILE A 285 -12.30 12.46 -0.08
C ILE A 285 -12.77 13.90 0.08
N ASN A 286 -11.86 14.74 0.55
CA ASN A 286 -12.18 16.08 1.05
C ASN A 286 -12.16 17.15 -0.04
N ALA A 287 -11.53 16.86 -1.17
CA ALA A 287 -11.48 17.72 -2.35
C ALA A 287 -12.27 17.09 -3.51
N GLY A 288 -12.17 17.67 -4.71
CA GLY A 288 -12.82 17.10 -5.89
C GLY A 288 -12.26 15.72 -6.24
N SER A 289 -13.03 14.94 -7.00
CA SER A 289 -12.59 13.63 -7.47
C SER A 289 -13.17 13.24 -8.82
N LEU A 290 -12.47 12.34 -9.50
CA LEU A 290 -12.89 11.76 -10.77
C LEU A 290 -12.76 10.24 -10.67
N PHE A 291 -13.85 9.55 -10.96
CA PHE A 291 -13.88 8.11 -11.17
C PHE A 291 -14.31 7.85 -12.60
N GLU A 292 -13.38 7.42 -13.45
CA GLU A 292 -13.67 7.14 -14.84
C GLU A 292 -13.22 5.75 -15.28
N LEU A 293 -14.02 5.10 -16.12
CA LEU A 293 -13.66 3.82 -16.76
C LEU A 293 -13.29 2.70 -15.77
N ASN A 294 -13.72 2.79 -14.51
CA ASN A 294 -13.44 1.73 -13.54
C ASN A 294 -14.45 0.60 -13.72
N GLY A 295 -13.98 -0.63 -13.58
CA GLY A 295 -14.76 -1.83 -13.84
C GLY A 295 -14.75 -2.82 -12.69
N ALA A 296 -15.91 -3.35 -12.34
CA ALA A 296 -16.04 -4.57 -11.54
C ALA A 296 -16.75 -5.63 -12.39
N SER A 297 -16.01 -6.63 -12.89
CA SER A 297 -16.54 -7.66 -13.77
C SER A 297 -16.23 -9.04 -13.23
N GLY A 298 -17.19 -9.68 -12.57
CA GLY A 298 -17.06 -11.08 -12.19
C GLY A 298 -17.24 -12.03 -13.37
N SER A 299 -16.62 -13.21 -13.29
CA SER A 299 -16.92 -14.32 -14.20
C SER A 299 -18.36 -14.81 -13.96
N GLY A 300 -19.33 -14.23 -14.67
CA GLY A 300 -20.75 -14.60 -14.61
C GLY A 300 -21.70 -13.55 -14.03
N ASP A 301 -21.49 -12.26 -14.34
CA ASP A 301 -22.46 -11.17 -14.11
C ASP A 301 -22.74 -10.85 -12.62
N GLY A 302 -21.70 -10.70 -11.78
CA GLY A 302 -21.86 -10.44 -10.34
C GLY A 302 -21.03 -9.28 -9.76
N GLY A 303 -20.49 -8.40 -10.61
CA GLY A 303 -19.65 -7.29 -10.16
C GLY A 303 -20.43 -6.19 -9.44
N LEU A 304 -19.90 -5.65 -8.34
CA LEU A 304 -20.56 -4.63 -7.52
C LEU A 304 -19.70 -3.37 -7.42
N GLY A 305 -20.26 -2.20 -7.73
CA GLY A 305 -19.59 -0.92 -7.56
C GLY A 305 -18.43 -0.74 -8.54
N GLY A 306 -18.71 -0.33 -9.77
CA GLY A 306 -17.68 -0.22 -10.81
C GLY A 306 -16.59 0.78 -10.45
N ALA A 307 -16.97 1.93 -9.90
CA ALA A 307 -16.04 2.85 -9.26
C ALA A 307 -15.83 2.51 -7.78
N ILE A 308 -16.92 2.51 -6.99
CA ILE A 308 -16.88 2.38 -5.54
C ILE A 308 -17.80 1.25 -5.10
N TYR A 309 -17.26 0.29 -4.37
CA TYR A 309 -18.03 -0.60 -3.51
C TYR A 309 -17.89 -0.16 -2.07
N ASN A 310 -19.00 -0.02 -1.34
CA ASN A 310 -19.02 0.26 0.08
C ASN A 310 -19.92 -0.73 0.80
N GLY A 311 -19.35 -1.58 1.65
CA GLY A 311 -20.07 -2.65 2.34
C GLY A 311 -19.62 -2.85 3.78
N ASN A 312 -20.37 -3.68 4.52
CA ASN A 312 -20.07 -4.09 5.89
C ASN A 312 -19.89 -2.95 6.89
N GLU A 313 -20.88 -2.08 7.01
CA GLU A 313 -20.85 -0.92 7.91
C GLU A 313 -19.80 0.13 7.51
N GLY A 314 -19.40 0.12 6.24
CA GLY A 314 -18.38 1.02 5.71
C GLY A 314 -18.90 2.45 5.52
N ALA A 315 -18.01 3.42 5.71
CA ALA A 315 -18.30 4.83 5.47
C ALA A 315 -17.43 5.41 4.36
N VAL A 316 -18.06 5.89 3.29
CA VAL A 316 -17.40 6.67 2.23
C VAL A 316 -18.01 8.08 2.23
N THR A 317 -17.16 9.10 2.38
CA THR A 317 -17.58 10.50 2.38
C THR A 317 -16.84 11.27 1.30
N LEU A 318 -17.57 11.77 0.31
CA LEU A 318 -17.10 12.68 -0.73
C LEU A 318 -17.59 14.08 -0.39
N MET A 319 -16.68 15.07 -0.30
CA MET A 319 -17.03 16.45 0.09
C MET A 319 -16.79 17.48 -1.01
N GLY A 320 -15.90 17.23 -1.96
CA GLY A 320 -15.71 18.09 -3.12
C GLY A 320 -16.48 17.58 -4.34
N SER A 321 -16.65 18.45 -5.35
CA SER A 321 -17.35 18.10 -6.58
C SER A 321 -16.74 16.82 -7.20
N THR A 322 -17.60 15.83 -7.46
CA THR A 322 -17.17 14.52 -7.96
C THR A 322 -17.84 14.22 -9.29
N THR A 323 -17.09 13.57 -10.18
CA THR A 323 -17.65 12.99 -11.41
C THR A 323 -17.42 11.49 -11.44
N PHE A 324 -18.49 10.74 -11.72
CA PHE A 324 -18.47 9.32 -12.05
C PHE A 324 -18.86 9.15 -13.51
N ARG A 325 -17.91 8.74 -14.34
CA ARG A 325 -18.14 8.57 -15.77
C ARG A 325 -17.72 7.21 -16.31
N GLU A 326 -18.54 6.61 -17.16
CA GLU A 326 -18.19 5.38 -17.90
C GLU A 326 -17.72 4.22 -16.99
N ASN A 327 -18.14 4.21 -15.72
CA ASN A 327 -17.84 3.11 -14.81
C ASN A 327 -18.82 1.96 -15.06
N ALA A 328 -18.36 0.72 -14.87
CA ALA A 328 -19.14 -0.47 -15.21
C ALA A 328 -19.13 -1.53 -14.12
N ALA A 329 -20.32 -2.04 -13.78
CA ALA A 329 -20.50 -3.18 -12.89
C ALA A 329 -21.76 -3.98 -13.32
N TYR A 330 -22.11 -5.02 -12.55
CA TYR A 330 -23.42 -5.68 -12.67
C TYR A 330 -24.48 -4.94 -11.83
N GLU A 331 -24.12 -4.52 -10.60
CA GLU A 331 -24.93 -3.65 -9.75
C GLU A 331 -24.12 -2.42 -9.31
N GLY A 332 -24.71 -1.22 -9.44
CA GLY A 332 -24.05 0.03 -9.06
C GLY A 332 -22.87 0.33 -9.97
N GLY A 333 -23.16 0.72 -11.23
CA GLY A 333 -22.12 0.95 -12.24
C GLY A 333 -21.07 1.97 -11.78
N ALA A 334 -21.49 3.05 -11.13
CA ALA A 334 -20.60 3.91 -10.36
C ALA A 334 -20.43 3.41 -8.92
N ILE A 335 -21.51 3.41 -8.13
CA ILE A 335 -21.46 3.17 -6.68
C ILE A 335 -22.39 2.03 -6.29
N TYR A 336 -21.87 1.08 -5.52
CA TYR A 336 -22.65 0.13 -4.75
C TYR A 336 -22.50 0.43 -3.26
N THR A 337 -23.61 0.60 -2.55
CA THR A 337 -23.62 0.73 -1.09
C THR A 337 -24.54 -0.34 -0.50
N ASP A 338 -23.97 -1.16 0.38
CA ASP A 338 -24.68 -2.22 1.10
C ASP A 338 -25.66 -1.62 2.11
N ASP A 339 -26.94 -1.97 2.02
CA ASP A 339 -28.00 -1.53 2.94
C ASP A 339 -28.04 -2.29 4.26
N GLY A 340 -27.21 -3.33 4.38
CA GLY A 340 -27.10 -4.18 5.57
C GLY A 340 -28.32 -5.07 5.77
N SER A 341 -28.14 -6.17 6.51
CA SER A 341 -29.22 -7.11 6.79
C SER A 341 -29.90 -6.82 8.13
N VAL A 342 -31.10 -6.23 8.07
CA VAL A 342 -31.98 -6.06 9.26
C VAL A 342 -32.27 -7.40 9.95
N ALA A 343 -32.29 -8.50 9.19
CA ALA A 343 -32.52 -9.84 9.72
C ALA A 343 -31.33 -10.38 10.54
N ASN A 344 -30.10 -9.97 10.20
CA ASN A 344 -28.88 -10.41 10.87
C ASN A 344 -28.35 -9.37 11.89
N GLY A 345 -28.95 -8.18 11.94
CA GLY A 345 -28.52 -7.09 12.81
C GLY A 345 -27.27 -6.36 12.32
N GLU A 346 -26.94 -6.50 11.03
CA GLU A 346 -25.85 -5.80 10.37
C GLU A 346 -26.30 -4.38 10.02
N ALA A 347 -25.49 -3.38 10.39
CA ALA A 347 -25.81 -1.99 10.07
C ALA A 347 -25.54 -1.68 8.59
N ALA A 348 -26.33 -0.76 8.04
CA ALA A 348 -26.13 -0.27 6.68
C ALA A 348 -24.78 0.43 6.53
N SER A 349 -24.16 0.26 5.36
CA SER A 349 -23.04 1.11 4.94
C SER A 349 -23.57 2.47 4.50
N VAL A 350 -22.71 3.48 4.54
CA VAL A 350 -23.09 4.86 4.22
C VAL A 350 -22.11 5.45 3.22
N THR A 351 -22.63 5.78 2.04
CA THR A 351 -21.92 6.60 1.06
C THR A 351 -22.57 7.98 0.99
N THR A 352 -21.79 9.04 1.16
CA THR A 352 -22.25 10.42 1.03
C THR A 352 -21.48 11.15 -0.05
N PHE A 353 -22.17 11.95 -0.84
CA PHE A 353 -21.59 12.76 -1.91
C PHE A 353 -22.35 14.07 -2.08
N PRO A 354 -21.73 15.12 -2.66
CA PRO A 354 -22.37 16.43 -2.82
C PRO A 354 -23.51 16.42 -3.84
N ASP A 355 -24.45 17.37 -3.70
CA ASP A 355 -25.58 17.55 -4.63
C ASP A 355 -25.15 17.89 -6.07
N ASP A 356 -23.92 18.40 -6.26
CA ASP A 356 -23.33 18.71 -7.57
C ASP A 356 -22.51 17.54 -8.16
N THR A 357 -22.67 16.33 -7.61
CA THR A 357 -22.04 15.12 -8.17
C THR A 357 -22.61 14.81 -9.55
N VAL A 358 -21.73 14.54 -10.50
CA VAL A 358 -22.09 14.25 -11.88
C VAL A 358 -21.96 12.76 -12.15
N PHE A 359 -23.02 12.15 -12.69
CA PHE A 359 -23.03 10.78 -13.18
C PHE A 359 -23.26 10.76 -14.69
N GLU A 360 -22.32 10.23 -15.46
CA GLU A 360 -22.33 10.25 -16.92
C GLU A 360 -22.00 8.87 -17.48
N ASP A 361 -22.88 8.30 -18.31
CA ASP A 361 -22.60 7.09 -19.10
C ASP A 361 -22.10 5.87 -18.29
N ASN A 362 -22.43 5.78 -16.99
CA ASN A 362 -22.15 4.59 -16.21
C ASN A 362 -23.06 3.43 -16.67
N ARG A 363 -22.59 2.19 -16.49
CA ARG A 363 -23.28 0.99 -16.98
C ARG A 363 -23.41 -0.05 -15.88
N ALA A 364 -24.63 -0.48 -15.62
CA ALA A 364 -24.94 -1.69 -14.87
C ALA A 364 -26.24 -2.32 -15.34
N ASP A 365 -26.44 -3.60 -15.02
CA ASP A 365 -27.71 -4.29 -15.27
C ASP A 365 -28.74 -3.84 -14.23
N PHE A 366 -28.28 -3.52 -13.01
CA PHE A 366 -29.08 -2.93 -11.94
C PHE A 366 -28.43 -1.65 -11.45
N CYS A 367 -29.16 -0.54 -11.56
CA CYS A 367 -28.74 0.79 -11.12
C CYS A 367 -27.38 1.25 -11.68
N PRO A 368 -27.37 1.83 -12.90
CA PRO A 368 -26.13 2.26 -13.56
C PRO A 368 -25.29 3.24 -12.74
N ASP A 369 -25.91 4.12 -11.97
CA ASP A 369 -25.21 5.12 -11.17
C ASP A 369 -25.01 4.63 -9.73
N VAL A 370 -26.06 4.67 -8.91
CA VAL A 370 -25.98 4.32 -7.49
C VAL A 370 -26.93 3.18 -7.17
N PHE A 371 -26.41 2.15 -6.52
CA PHE A 371 -27.17 1.07 -5.90
C PHE A 371 -27.12 1.20 -4.37
N ASP A 372 -28.26 1.13 -3.70
CA ASP A 372 -28.41 1.34 -2.25
C ASP A 372 -29.18 0.22 -1.54
N GLY A 373 -29.16 -1.00 -2.08
CA GLY A 373 -29.80 -2.19 -1.49
C GLY A 373 -31.17 -2.57 -2.08
N ASP A 374 -31.75 -1.71 -2.92
CA ASP A 374 -33.05 -1.98 -3.56
C ASP A 374 -32.93 -2.02 -5.10
N ASN A 375 -32.90 -3.23 -5.67
CA ASN A 375 -32.85 -3.45 -7.12
C ASN A 375 -34.05 -2.85 -7.87
N ASP A 376 -35.18 -2.61 -7.19
CA ASP A 376 -36.41 -2.07 -7.79
C ASP A 376 -36.49 -0.54 -7.68
N ASN A 377 -35.60 0.09 -6.90
CA ASN A 377 -35.65 1.52 -6.60
C ASN A 377 -34.26 2.17 -6.66
N CYS A 378 -33.67 2.17 -7.85
CA CYS A 378 -32.44 2.94 -8.10
C CYS A 378 -32.69 4.43 -7.83
N PRO A 379 -31.90 5.08 -6.95
CA PRO A 379 -31.92 6.52 -6.78
C PRO A 379 -31.74 7.20 -8.14
N VAL A 380 -32.70 8.05 -8.52
CA VAL A 380 -32.50 8.98 -9.63
C VAL A 380 -31.64 10.10 -9.07
N VAL A 381 -30.35 10.07 -9.39
CA VAL A 381 -29.36 11.04 -8.91
C VAL A 381 -29.27 12.25 -9.84
#